data_AF-A0A4Y7PDA6-F1
#
_entry.id   AF-A0A4Y7PDA6-F1
#
_cell.length_a   1.000
_cell.length_b   1.000
_cell.length_c   1.000
_cell.angle_alpha   90.00
_cell.angle_beta   90.00
_cell.angle_gamma   90.00
#
_symmetry.space_group_name_H-M   'P 1'
#
loop_
_entity.id
_entity.type
_entity.pdbx_description
1 polymer ?
#
loop_
_entity_poly.entity_id
_entity_poly.type
_entity_poly.pdbx_seq_one_letter_code
_entity_poly.pdbx_strand_id
1 'polypeptide(L)'
;MFAIIYGLNSLSIRRLKRTSDHVDSKYMRKLETCENMTDSRKIFSNYRSTLATVNPPCLPFIKVYLIDVTCIHDGSKDYLQPNVINFRKCQKTAKVIREIKHWQSK
;
A
#
# COMPACT_ATOMS: atom_id res chain seq x y z
N MET A 1 -6.54 9.11 0.93
CA MET A 1 -5.25 9.66 1.41
C MET A 1 -4.14 9.56 0.36
N PHE A 2 -3.70 8.37 -0.05
CA PHE A 2 -2.60 8.18 -1.03
C PHE A 2 -2.71 9.05 -2.29
N ALA A 3 -3.87 9.08 -2.95
CA ALA A 3 -4.09 9.88 -4.16
C ALA A 3 -3.80 11.38 -3.96
N ILE A 4 -4.19 11.93 -2.80
CA ILE A 4 -3.95 13.34 -2.47
C ILE A 4 -2.46 13.59 -2.27
N ILE A 5 -1.80 12.75 -1.46
CA ILE A 5 -0.37 12.90 -1.16
C ILE A 5 0.48 12.75 -2.42
N TYR A 6 0.15 11.80 -3.29
CA TYR A 6 0.84 11.62 -4.58
C TYR A 6 0.55 12.75 -5.56
N GLY A 7 -0.67 13.30 -5.55
CA GLY A 7 -0.99 14.52 -6.30
C GLY A 7 -0.10 15.69 -5.85
N LEU A 8 -0.08 15.98 -4.55
CA LEU A 8 0.73 17.06 -3.98
C LEU A 8 2.23 16.86 -4.21
N ASN A 9 2.70 15.61 -4.18
CA ASN A 9 4.10 15.26 -4.46
C ASN A 9 4.47 15.19 -5.94
N SER A 10 3.50 15.34 -6.85
CA SER A 10 3.80 15.39 -8.28
C SER A 10 4.77 16.53 -8.58
N LEU A 11 5.67 16.32 -9.54
CA LEU A 11 6.68 17.34 -9.92
C LEU A 11 6.04 18.67 -10.32
N SER A 12 4.83 18.63 -10.89
CA SER A 12 4.06 19.80 -11.29
C SER A 12 3.68 20.70 -10.11
N ILE A 13 3.35 20.11 -8.96
CA ILE A 13 2.97 20.85 -7.75
C ILE A 13 4.20 21.12 -6.88
N ARG A 14 5.07 20.12 -6.67
CA ARG A 14 6.22 20.23 -5.75
C ARG A 14 7.25 21.28 -6.15
N ARG A 15 7.30 21.66 -7.43
CA ARG A 15 8.18 22.74 -7.93
C ARG A 15 7.70 24.16 -7.59
N LEU A 16 6.44 24.33 -7.18
CA LEU A 16 5.83 25.64 -6.90
C LEU A 16 6.28 26.18 -5.53
N LYS A 17 7.58 26.49 -5.39
CA LYS A 17 8.18 26.94 -4.14
C LYS A 17 7.49 28.17 -3.55
N ARG A 18 7.20 29.17 -4.40
CA ARG A 18 6.46 30.38 -3.99
C ARG A 18 5.12 30.06 -3.33
N THR A 19 4.38 29.09 -3.85
CA THR A 19 3.09 28.68 -3.26
C THR A 19 3.32 27.98 -1.93
N SER A 20 4.31 27.08 -1.85
CA SER A 20 4.65 26.39 -0.60
C SER A 20 5.08 27.35 0.51
N ASP A 21 5.82 28.41 0.18
CA ASP A 21 6.29 29.41 1.16
C ASP A 21 5.13 30.21 1.79
N HIS A 22 3.98 30.29 1.11
CA HIS A 22 2.76 30.94 1.61
C HIS A 22 1.86 30.00 2.43
N VAL A 23 2.16 28.70 2.48
CA VAL A 23 1.40 27.75 3.28
C VAL A 23 1.96 27.76 4.70
N ASP A 24 1.09 27.90 5.70
CA ASP A 24 1.49 27.83 7.10
C ASP A 24 2.20 26.49 7.41
N SER A 25 3.37 26.62 8.06
CA SER A 25 4.19 25.55 8.64
C SER A 25 3.41 24.41 9.29
N LYS A 26 2.29 24.72 9.96
CA LYS A 26 1.40 23.73 10.57
C LYS A 26 0.87 22.70 9.57
N TYR A 27 0.49 23.15 8.37
CA TYR A 27 -0.02 22.26 7.32
C TYR A 27 1.11 21.50 6.62
N MET A 28 2.28 22.13 6.47
CA MET A 28 3.47 21.47 5.94
C MET A 28 3.91 20.29 6.81
N ARG A 29 3.87 20.44 8.15
CA ARG A 29 4.16 19.34 9.08
C ARG A 29 3.12 18.22 9.03
N LYS A 30 1.84 18.55 8.82
CA LYS A 30 0.78 17.54 8.60
C LYS A 30 1.02 16.77 7.30
N LEU A 31 1.42 17.46 6.24
CA LEU A 31 1.78 16.84 4.96
C LEU A 31 2.93 15.85 5.14
N GLU A 32 4.02 16.26 5.80
CA GLU A 32 5.18 15.40 6.10
C GLU A 32 4.78 14.14 6.89
N THR A 33 3.88 14.29 7.87
CA THR A 33 3.37 13.13 8.64
C THR A 33 2.64 12.14 7.73
N CYS A 34 1.79 12.64 6.83
CA CYS A 34 1.09 11.81 5.85
C CYS A 34 2.07 11.17 4.85
N GLU A 35 3.08 11.90 4.40
CA GLU A 35 4.13 11.40 3.49
C GLU A 35 4.87 10.21 4.10
N ASN A 36 5.31 10.34 5.36
CA ASN A 36 5.98 9.28 6.12
C ASN A 36 5.13 8.02 6.29
N MET A 37 3.80 8.19 6.40
CA MET A 37 2.86 7.06 6.48
C MET A 37 2.69 6.38 5.11
N THR A 38 2.63 7.16 4.02
CA THR A 38 2.45 6.64 2.64
C THR A 38 3.73 6.18 1.95
N ASP A 39 4.84 6.19 2.66
CA ASP A 39 6.15 5.85 2.14
C ASP A 39 6.21 4.40 1.62
N SER A 40 6.75 4.22 0.42
CA SER A 40 6.88 2.93 -0.24
C SER A 40 8.11 2.12 0.22
N ARG A 41 9.01 2.72 1.02
CA ARG A 41 10.16 2.03 1.62
C ARG A 41 9.73 0.74 2.33
N LYS A 42 10.54 -0.31 2.20
CA LYS A 42 10.30 -1.64 2.79
C LYS A 42 8.89 -2.19 2.50
N ILE A 43 8.40 -1.99 1.28
CA ILE A 43 7.07 -2.45 0.82
C ILE A 43 5.96 -1.91 1.75
N PHE A 44 5.97 -0.58 1.93
CA PHE A 44 4.96 0.14 2.71
C PHE A 44 4.91 -0.28 4.19
N SER A 45 6.06 -0.46 4.85
CA SER A 45 6.12 -1.00 6.22
C SER A 45 5.34 -0.14 7.23
N ASN A 46 5.48 1.19 7.18
CA ASN A 46 4.79 2.10 8.10
C ASN A 46 3.28 2.04 7.93
N TYR A 47 2.84 2.05 6.67
CA TYR A 47 1.44 1.87 6.31
C TYR A 47 0.90 0.52 6.79
N ARG A 48 1.63 -0.58 6.58
CA ARG A 48 1.22 -1.92 7.04
C ARG A 48 1.09 -2.00 8.56
N SER A 49 2.06 -1.47 9.30
CA SER A 49 1.99 -1.41 10.77
C SER A 49 0.78 -0.60 11.24
N THR A 50 0.47 0.50 10.57
CA THR A 50 -0.71 1.31 10.88
C THR A 50 -2.00 0.55 10.55
N LEU A 51 -2.06 -0.11 9.39
CA LEU A 51 -3.24 -0.87 8.98
C LEU A 51 -3.53 -2.04 9.94
N ALA A 52 -2.49 -2.65 10.52
CA ALA A 52 -2.62 -3.73 11.49
C ALA A 52 -3.27 -3.32 12.83
N THR A 53 -3.29 -2.03 13.16
CA THR A 53 -3.93 -1.51 14.38
C THR A 53 -5.33 -0.94 14.13
N VAL A 54 -5.76 -0.90 12.86
CA VAL A 54 -7.06 -0.35 12.47
C VAL A 54 -8.11 -1.46 12.43
N ASN A 55 -9.25 -1.21 13.07
CA ASN A 55 -10.43 -2.03 12.92
C ASN A 55 -11.29 -1.52 11.75
N PRO A 56 -12.00 -2.40 11.02
CA PRO A 56 -12.98 -1.97 10.02
C PRO A 56 -14.02 -0.99 10.59
N PRO A 57 -14.57 -0.06 9.79
CA PRO A 57 -14.36 0.08 8.34
C PRO A 57 -13.07 0.83 7.98
N CYS A 58 -12.35 0.33 6.99
CA CYS A 58 -11.18 1.01 6.41
C CYS A 58 -11.14 0.74 4.90
N LEU A 59 -10.58 1.67 4.13
CA LEU A 59 -10.27 1.47 2.71
C LEU A 59 -8.75 1.39 2.53
N PRO A 60 -8.17 0.17 2.47
CA PRO A 60 -6.75 0.01 2.27
C PRO A 60 -6.27 0.42 0.86
N PHE A 61 -4.99 0.75 0.75
CA PHE A 61 -4.34 0.99 -0.53
C PHE A 61 -4.06 -0.33 -1.28
N ILE A 62 -4.84 -0.58 -2.33
CA ILE A 62 -4.82 -1.84 -3.08
C ILE A 62 -3.44 -2.23 -3.63
N LYS A 63 -2.59 -1.26 -3.98
CA LYS A 63 -1.25 -1.49 -4.51
C LYS A 63 -0.39 -2.36 -3.58
N VAL A 64 -0.58 -2.25 -2.27
CA VAL A 64 0.14 -3.06 -1.27
C VAL A 64 -0.17 -4.54 -1.45
N TYR A 65 -1.43 -4.90 -1.65
CA TYR A 65 -1.85 -6.28 -1.89
C TYR A 65 -1.47 -6.78 -3.29
N LEU A 66 -1.52 -5.90 -4.30
CA LEU A 66 -1.05 -6.27 -5.64
C LEU A 66 0.43 -6.64 -5.65
N ILE A 67 1.27 -5.90 -4.92
CA ILE A 67 2.68 -6.25 -4.75
C ILE A 67 2.81 -7.62 -4.10
N ASP A 68 2.03 -7.93 -3.05
CA ASP A 68 2.08 -9.24 -2.40
C ASP A 68 1.72 -10.36 -3.38
N VAL A 69 0.66 -10.19 -4.17
CA VAL A 69 0.26 -11.17 -5.20
C VAL A 69 1.35 -11.33 -6.25
N THR A 70 1.93 -10.25 -6.75
CA THR A 70 3.04 -10.29 -7.72
C THR A 70 4.25 -11.01 -7.14
N CYS A 71 4.66 -10.69 -5.91
CA CYS A 71 5.78 -11.39 -5.25
C CYS A 71 5.51 -12.88 -5.07
N ILE A 72 4.27 -13.29 -4.77
CA ILE A 72 3.90 -14.71 -4.68
C ILE A 72 3.91 -15.36 -6.07
N HIS A 73 3.41 -14.64 -7.08
CA HIS A 73 3.30 -15.13 -8.46
C HIS A 73 4.69 -15.41 -9.05
N ASP A 74 5.59 -14.43 -8.94
CA ASP A 74 6.93 -14.49 -9.52
C ASP A 74 7.89 -15.33 -8.66
N GLY A 75 7.67 -15.37 -7.34
CA GLY A 75 8.54 -16.06 -6.39
C GLY A 75 8.31 -17.57 -6.27
N SER A 76 7.33 -18.16 -6.95
CA SER A 76 7.01 -19.59 -6.85
C SER A 76 6.36 -20.13 -8.12
N LYS A 77 6.73 -21.34 -8.56
CA LYS A 77 6.08 -22.02 -9.68
C LYS A 77 4.66 -22.49 -9.32
N ASP A 78 3.75 -22.52 -10.29
CA ASP A 78 2.38 -23.03 -10.11
C ASP A 78 2.35 -24.55 -9.89
N TYR A 79 3.33 -25.26 -10.45
CA TYR A 79 3.48 -26.70 -10.35
C TYR A 79 4.88 -27.05 -9.81
N LEU A 80 4.94 -28.01 -8.89
CA LEU A 80 6.20 -28.55 -8.35
C LEU A 80 6.82 -29.57 -9.31
N GLN A 81 5.95 -30.35 -9.96
CA GLN A 81 6.26 -31.35 -10.99
C GLN A 81 5.11 -31.33 -12.01
N PRO A 82 5.27 -31.94 -13.20
CA PRO A 82 4.14 -32.10 -14.13
C PRO A 82 2.92 -32.68 -13.41
N ASN A 83 1.77 -32.02 -13.54
CA ASN A 83 0.51 -32.39 -12.89
C ASN A 83 0.48 -32.36 -11.34
N VAL A 84 1.50 -31.82 -10.67
CA VAL A 84 1.52 -31.64 -9.20
C VAL A 84 1.41 -30.16 -8.86
N ILE A 85 0.20 -29.71 -8.49
CA ILE A 85 -0.10 -28.32 -8.13
C ILE A 85 0.66 -27.90 -6.87
N ASN A 86 1.25 -26.71 -6.90
CA ASN A 86 1.86 -26.08 -5.74
C ASN A 86 0.80 -25.44 -4.82
N PHE A 87 0.15 -26.26 -3.99
CA PHE A 87 -0.86 -25.78 -3.04
C PHE A 87 -0.33 -24.72 -2.07
N ARG A 88 0.98 -24.70 -1.77
CA ARG A 88 1.59 -23.67 -0.93
C ARG A 88 1.50 -22.28 -1.59
N LYS A 89 1.69 -22.20 -2.91
CA LYS A 89 1.47 -20.95 -3.67
C LYS A 89 0.00 -20.54 -3.60
N CYS A 90 -0.92 -21.48 -3.86
CA CYS A 90 -2.36 -21.22 -3.77
C CYS A 90 -2.79 -20.72 -2.39
N GLN A 91 -2.30 -21.33 -1.31
CA GLN A 91 -2.59 -20.92 0.06
C GLN A 91 -2.11 -19.50 0.37
N LYS A 92 -0.90 -19.14 -0.07
CA LYS A 92 -0.37 -17.78 0.10
C LYS A 92 -1.24 -16.76 -0.62
N THR A 93 -1.58 -16.99 -1.89
CA THR A 93 -2.47 -16.11 -2.66
C THR A 93 -3.85 -16.00 -2.00
N ALA A 94 -4.41 -17.12 -1.55
CA ALA A 94 -5.71 -17.15 -0.87
C ALA A 94 -5.70 -16.37 0.45
N LYS A 95 -4.57 -16.30 1.16
CA LYS A 95 -4.43 -15.48 2.37
C LYS A 95 -4.56 -13.99 2.03
N VAL A 96 -3.87 -13.52 1.00
CA VAL A 96 -3.94 -12.12 0.54
C VAL A 96 -5.37 -11.77 0.11
N ILE A 97 -6.04 -12.63 -0.65
CA ILE A 97 -7.44 -12.43 -1.08
C ILE A 97 -8.38 -12.36 0.12
N ARG A 98 -8.18 -13.21 1.14
CA ARG A 98 -9.00 -13.18 2.36
C ARG A 98 -8.84 -11.88 3.13
N GLU A 99 -7.63 -11.35 3.22
CA GLU A 99 -7.40 -10.03 3.82
C GLU A 99 -8.12 -8.91 3.05
N ILE A 100 -8.11 -8.92 1.70
CA ILE A 100 -8.88 -7.96 0.90
C ILE A 100 -10.38 -8.08 1.20
N LYS A 101 -10.92 -9.31 1.26
CA LYS A 101 -12.33 -9.56 1.56
C LYS A 101 -12.73 -9.08 2.96
N HIS A 102 -11.83 -9.15 3.94
CA HIS A 102 -12.09 -8.64 5.29
C HIS A 102 -12.38 -7.14 5.29
N TRP A 103 -11.75 -6.36 4.41
CA TRP A 103 -12.04 -4.92 4.29
C TRP A 103 -13.30 -4.61 3.48
N GLN A 104 -13.85 -5.61 2.76
CA GLN A 104 -15.07 -5.50 1.97
C GLN A 104 -16.32 -6.03 2.70
N SER A 105 -16.14 -6.71 3.84
CA SER A 105 -17.28 -7.19 4.63
C SER A 105 -18.04 -6.00 5.22
N LYS A 106 -19.37 -6.06 5.10
CA LYS A 106 -20.30 -5.05 5.62
C LYS A 106 -20.29 -5.00 7.14
#